data_AF-A0A917X6Z9-F1
#
_entry.id   AF-A0A917X6Z9-F1
#
_cell.length_a   1.000
_cell.length_b   1.000
_cell.length_c   1.000
_cell.angle_alpha   90.00
_cell.angle_beta   90.00
_cell.angle_gamma   90.00
#
_symmetry.space_group_name_H-M   'P 1'
#
loop_
_entity.id
_entity.type
_entity.pdbx_description
1 polymer ?
#
loop_
_entity_poly.entity_id
_entity_poly.type
_entity_poly.pdbx_seq_one_letter_code
_entity_poly.pdbx_strand_id
1 'polypeptide(L)'
;MLGDKPVICGVVPPGRLVSLALERPTQRQECPVARVVVDVMLKPEILDPQGQAVANALPRLGVADVTSVRIGKRIEIEFEGSADLERARDIADMLLANPVIEDFTLRVEEPEVEQQ
;
A
#
# COMPACT_ATOMS: atom_id res chain seq x y z
N MET A 1 -33.34 -48.35 -16.00
CA MET A 1 -32.97 -47.18 -15.17
C MET A 1 -33.49 -45.95 -15.92
N LEU A 2 -34.79 -45.62 -15.79
CA LEU A 2 -35.28 -44.50 -14.96
C LEU A 2 -34.44 -43.23 -15.24
N GLY A 3 -34.92 -42.30 -16.06
CA GLY A 3 -35.87 -41.28 -15.62
C GLY A 3 -35.07 -40.22 -14.87
N ASP A 4 -34.81 -39.05 -15.45
CA ASP A 4 -35.78 -37.98 -15.35
C ASP A 4 -35.60 -36.90 -16.43
N LYS A 5 -36.71 -36.27 -16.79
CA LYS A 5 -36.81 -35.26 -17.85
C LYS A 5 -36.38 -33.88 -17.33
N PRO A 6 -35.77 -33.00 -18.14
CA PRO A 6 -35.78 -31.58 -17.84
C PRO A 6 -37.20 -31.03 -18.04
N VAL A 7 -37.77 -30.43 -17.00
CA VAL A 7 -39.01 -29.64 -17.15
C VAL A 7 -38.64 -28.32 -17.80
N ILE A 8 -39.07 -28.17 -19.05
CA ILE A 8 -38.95 -26.98 -19.88
C ILE A 8 -39.88 -25.90 -19.33
N CYS A 9 -39.40 -24.68 -19.15
CA CYS A 9 -40.23 -23.51 -19.36
C CYS A 9 -39.42 -22.43 -20.08
N GLY A 10 -39.13 -22.70 -21.35
CA GLY A 10 -38.92 -21.65 -22.33
C GLY A 10 -40.17 -21.56 -23.19
N VAL A 11 -40.73 -20.35 -23.33
CA VAL A 11 -41.30 -19.90 -24.60
C VAL A 11 -41.04 -18.41 -24.74
N VAL A 12 -40.10 -18.05 -25.63
CA VAL A 12 -40.22 -16.83 -26.45
C VAL A 12 -39.86 -17.24 -27.90
N PRO A 13 -40.69 -16.93 -28.90
CA PRO A 13 -40.65 -17.51 -30.25
C PRO A 13 -39.65 -16.80 -31.19
N PRO A 14 -39.39 -17.33 -32.39
CA PRO A 14 -38.26 -16.94 -33.22
C PRO A 14 -38.59 -15.76 -34.14
N GLY A 15 -37.66 -14.80 -34.25
CA GLY A 15 -37.75 -13.71 -35.21
C GLY A 15 -36.53 -12.79 -35.19
N ARG A 16 -35.61 -13.05 -36.13
CA ARG A 16 -34.57 -12.12 -36.65
C ARG A 16 -33.34 -11.83 -35.78
N LEU A 17 -32.21 -12.33 -36.28
CA LEU A 17 -30.83 -11.95 -35.96
C LEU A 17 -30.60 -10.43 -36.14
N VAL A 18 -30.11 -9.71 -35.12
CA VAL A 18 -29.07 -8.66 -35.27
C VAL A 18 -28.34 -8.41 -33.94
N SER A 19 -27.00 -8.31 -34.02
CA SER A 19 -26.05 -7.66 -33.11
C SER A 19 -25.57 -8.40 -31.84
N LEU A 20 -24.49 -9.14 -32.06
CA LEU A 20 -23.20 -9.01 -31.38
C LEU A 20 -23.15 -8.23 -30.04
N ALA A 21 -22.63 -8.95 -29.03
CA ALA A 21 -21.79 -8.49 -27.92
C ALA A 21 -22.39 -7.49 -26.92
N LEU A 22 -22.51 -7.95 -25.68
CA LEU A 22 -21.65 -7.54 -24.55
C LEU A 22 -22.20 -8.24 -23.30
N GLU A 23 -21.76 -9.47 -23.07
CA GLU A 23 -21.82 -10.04 -21.72
C GLU A 23 -20.92 -9.14 -20.87
N ARG A 24 -21.56 -8.36 -19.99
CA ARG A 24 -20.87 -7.46 -19.06
C ARG A 24 -19.88 -8.31 -18.27
N PRO A 25 -18.57 -8.05 -18.32
CA PRO A 25 -17.64 -8.74 -17.44
C PRO A 25 -18.08 -8.42 -16.02
N THR A 26 -18.31 -9.47 -15.23
CA THR A 26 -18.42 -9.42 -13.78
C THR A 26 -17.26 -8.58 -13.27
N GLN A 27 -17.56 -7.37 -12.79
CA GLN A 27 -16.54 -6.47 -12.26
C GLN A 27 -15.78 -7.26 -11.19
N ARG A 28 -14.48 -7.47 -11.42
CA ARG A 28 -13.57 -7.87 -10.35
C ARG A 28 -13.70 -6.74 -9.33
N GLN A 29 -14.27 -7.01 -8.17
CA GLN A 29 -14.19 -6.07 -7.07
C GLN A 29 -12.69 -5.90 -6.81
N GLU A 30 -12.11 -4.76 -7.15
CA GLU A 30 -10.80 -4.39 -6.61
C GLU A 30 -10.94 -4.48 -5.08
N CYS A 31 -10.30 -5.47 -4.47
CA CYS A 31 -10.11 -5.44 -3.03
C CYS A 31 -9.37 -4.13 -2.74
N PRO A 32 -9.92 -3.23 -1.91
CA PRO A 32 -9.22 -1.98 -1.60
C PRO A 32 -7.85 -2.37 -1.05
N VAL A 33 -6.78 -1.81 -1.61
CA VAL A 33 -5.45 -1.94 -1.03
C VAL A 33 -5.27 -0.81 -0.05
N ALA A 34 -4.95 -1.13 1.19
CA ALA A 34 -4.70 -0.15 2.22
C ALA A 34 -3.19 -0.03 2.46
N ARG A 35 -2.65 1.19 2.43
CA ARG A 35 -1.22 1.43 2.62
C ARG A 35 -0.96 1.89 4.05
N VAL A 36 0.01 1.26 4.71
CA VAL A 36 0.57 1.70 5.98
C VAL A 36 2.01 2.12 5.75
N VAL A 37 2.36 3.31 6.20
CA VAL A 37 3.72 3.83 6.16
C VAL A 37 4.36 3.69 7.54
N VAL A 38 5.55 3.11 7.55
CA VAL A 38 6.43 2.96 8.70
C VAL A 38 7.62 3.89 8.49
N ASP A 39 7.69 4.95 9.28
CA ASP A 39 8.88 5.81 9.33
C ASP A 39 9.77 5.36 10.47
N VAL A 40 11.01 4.99 10.15
CA VAL A 40 12.03 4.54 11.10
C VAL A 40 13.13 5.59 11.19
N MET A 41 13.43 6.04 12.40
CA MET A 41 14.46 7.02 12.69
C MET A 41 15.42 6.49 13.75
N LEU A 42 16.71 6.82 13.65
CA LEU A 42 17.64 6.61 14.75
C LEU A 42 17.14 7.34 16.00
N LYS A 43 17.28 6.72 17.17
CA LYS A 43 17.01 7.33 18.47
C LYS A 43 17.80 8.63 18.65
N PRO A 44 17.27 9.64 19.35
CA PRO A 44 17.90 10.97 19.45
C PRO A 44 19.30 10.93 20.07
N GLU A 45 19.55 9.98 20.97
CA GLU A 45 20.86 9.74 21.60
C GLU A 45 21.89 9.06 20.68
N ILE A 46 21.46 8.51 19.55
CA ILE A 46 22.34 7.84 18.59
C ILE A 46 22.80 8.85 17.54
N LEU A 47 24.12 8.91 17.36
CA LEU A 47 24.76 9.70 16.32
C LEU A 47 24.39 9.13 14.94
N ASP A 48 24.07 10.02 14.00
CA ASP A 48 23.81 9.71 12.60
C ASP A 48 24.97 10.23 11.72
N PRO A 49 25.97 9.39 11.39
CA PRO A 49 27.06 9.78 10.51
C PRO A 49 26.60 10.19 9.10
N GLN A 50 25.48 9.64 8.61
CA GLN A 50 24.97 9.94 7.27
C GLN A 50 24.33 11.32 7.25
N GLY A 51 23.47 11.62 8.22
CA GLY A 51 22.89 12.96 8.42
C GLY A 51 23.98 14.02 8.62
N GLN A 52 25.02 13.73 9.41
CA GLN A 52 26.15 14.65 9.58
C GLN A 52 26.90 14.90 8.28
N ALA A 53 27.12 13.87 7.45
CA ALA A 53 27.76 14.04 6.16
C ALA A 53 26.95 14.94 5.23
N VAL A 54 25.62 14.79 5.21
CA VAL A 54 24.73 15.67 4.43
C VAL A 54 24.76 17.09 4.97
N ALA A 55 24.63 17.30 6.27
CA ALA A 55 24.70 18.62 6.89
C ALA A 55 26.03 19.33 6.57
N ASN A 56 27.15 18.60 6.57
CA ASN A 56 28.46 19.13 6.23
C ASN A 56 28.62 19.49 4.73
N ALA A 57 27.81 18.90 3.85
CA ALA A 57 27.84 19.17 2.42
C ALA A 57 27.01 20.40 2.03
N LEU A 58 25.92 20.68 2.75
CA LEU A 58 24.97 21.76 2.45
C LEU A 58 25.61 23.16 2.29
N PRO A 59 26.59 23.60 3.11
CA PRO A 59 27.23 24.90 2.95
C PRO A 59 27.93 25.07 1.59
N ARG A 60 28.48 23.98 1.03
CA ARG A 60 29.13 24.00 -0.29
C ARG A 60 28.12 24.18 -1.42
N LEU A 61 26.84 23.91 -1.16
CA LEU A 61 25.72 24.11 -2.08
C LEU A 61 25.02 25.47 -1.85
N GLY A 62 25.54 26.32 -0.95
CA GLY A 62 24.97 27.63 -0.64
C GLY A 62 23.85 27.61 0.40
N VAL A 63 23.61 26.47 1.06
CA VAL A 63 22.61 26.33 2.13
C VAL A 63 23.32 26.32 3.47
N ALA A 64 23.22 27.42 4.23
CA ALA A 64 23.98 27.63 5.46
C ALA A 64 23.10 27.78 6.72
N ASP A 65 21.78 27.81 6.56
CA ASP A 65 20.77 27.96 7.61
C ASP A 65 20.31 26.62 8.21
N VAL A 66 20.71 25.49 7.62
CA VAL A 66 20.43 24.15 8.15
C VAL A 66 21.42 23.78 9.25
N THR A 67 20.92 23.58 10.47
CA THR A 67 21.73 23.29 11.66
C THR A 67 21.94 21.81 11.93
N SER A 68 21.02 20.95 11.49
CA SER A 68 21.08 19.50 11.71
C SER A 68 20.28 18.78 10.64
N VAL A 69 20.77 17.61 10.23
CA VAL A 69 20.09 16.70 9.32
C VAL A 69 20.09 15.32 9.98
N ARG A 70 18.93 14.67 10.01
CA ARG A 70 18.79 13.26 10.40
C ARG A 70 18.20 12.49 9.23
N ILE A 71 18.72 11.30 9.01
CA ILE A 71 18.27 10.41 7.95
C ILE A 71 17.60 9.19 8.60
N GLY A 72 16.49 8.78 8.00
CA GLY A 72 15.75 7.60 8.39
C GLY A 72 15.27 6.83 7.17
N LYS A 73 14.40 5.86 7.42
CA LYS A 73 13.80 4.99 6.39
C LYS A 73 12.30 5.22 6.38
N ARG A 74 11.72 5.38 5.20
CA ARG A 74 10.28 5.29 4.97
C ARG A 74 10.00 3.95 4.32
N ILE A 75 9.13 3.15 4.92
CA ILE A 75 8.79 1.80 4.45
C ILE A 75 7.28 1.75 4.26
N GLU A 76 6.83 1.26 3.10
CA GLU A 76 5.42 1.21 2.74
C GLU A 76 4.97 -0.25 2.70
N ILE A 77 3.90 -0.56 3.42
CA ILE A 77 3.29 -1.88 3.49
C ILE A 77 1.89 -1.77 2.90
N GLU A 78 1.61 -2.58 1.89
CA GLU A 78 0.27 -2.69 1.32
C GLU A 78 -0.43 -3.91 1.89
N PHE A 79 -1.64 -3.70 2.40
CA PHE A 79 -2.52 -4.73 2.90
C PHE A 79 -3.66 -4.95 1.92
N GLU A 80 -3.97 -6.22 1.64
CA GLU A 80 -5.22 -6.57 0.97
C GLU A 80 -6.40 -6.25 1.89
N GLY A 81 -7.33 -5.42 1.44
CA GLY A 81 -8.49 -4.99 2.21
C GLY A 81 -8.21 -3.73 3.05
N SER A 82 -8.40 -3.82 4.36
CA SER A 82 -8.25 -2.69 5.27
C SER A 82 -6.85 -2.60 5.87
N ALA A 83 -6.43 -1.40 6.26
CA ALA A 83 -5.16 -1.21 6.95
C ALA A 83 -5.16 -1.97 8.28
N ASP A 84 -4.08 -2.70 8.55
CA ASP A 84 -3.87 -3.39 9.82
C ASP A 84 -2.63 -2.80 10.53
N LEU A 85 -2.88 -1.84 11.41
CA LEU A 85 -1.83 -1.15 12.16
C LEU A 85 -1.17 -2.03 13.22
N GLU A 86 -1.90 -3.00 13.78
CA GLU A 86 -1.35 -3.94 14.77
C GLU A 86 -0.36 -4.88 14.06
N ARG A 87 -0.77 -5.43 12.91
CA ARG A 87 0.11 -6.26 12.10
C ARG A 87 1.30 -5.49 11.55
N ALA A 88 1.12 -4.25 11.11
CA ALA A 88 2.22 -3.40 10.67
C ALA A 88 3.21 -3.11 11.81
N ARG A 89 2.73 -2.94 13.05
CA ARG A 89 3.57 -2.79 14.24
C ARG A 89 4.40 -4.04 14.51
N ASP A 90 3.78 -5.22 14.50
CA ASP A 90 4.50 -6.49 14.69
C ASP A 90 5.61 -6.66 13.66
N ILE A 91 5.32 -6.37 12.38
CA ILE A 91 6.31 -6.42 11.30
C ILE A 91 7.44 -5.43 11.57
N ALA A 92 7.11 -4.21 12.01
CA ALA A 92 8.09 -3.18 12.30
C ALA A 92 9.03 -3.58 13.45
N ASP A 93 8.48 -4.08 14.55
CA ASP A 93 9.23 -4.55 15.73
C ASP A 93 10.11 -5.78 15.42
N MET A 94 9.62 -6.69 14.58
CA MET A 94 10.33 -7.93 14.27
C MET A 94 11.45 -7.75 13.23
N LEU A 95 11.29 -6.82 12.28
CA LEU A 95 12.14 -6.79 11.08
C LEU A 95 12.57 -5.39 10.63
N LEU A 96 11.70 -4.37 10.72
CA LEU A 96 11.96 -3.10 10.03
C LEU A 96 12.79 -2.13 10.86
N ALA A 97 12.68 -2.20 12.19
CA ALA A 97 13.39 -1.35 13.13
C ALA A 97 14.27 -2.17 14.09
N ASN A 98 15.46 -1.68 14.38
CA ASN A 98 16.27 -2.20 15.48
C ASN A 98 15.89 -1.50 16.80
N PRO A 99 15.27 -2.18 17.77
CA PRO A 99 14.74 -1.55 18.99
C PRO A 99 15.81 -0.92 19.88
N VAL A 100 17.08 -1.29 19.72
CA VAL A 100 18.19 -0.74 20.53
C VAL A 100 18.58 0.66 20.05
N ILE A 101 18.50 0.95 18.76
CA ILE A 101 19.08 2.16 18.16
C ILE A 101 18.12 2.96 17.29
N GLU A 102 16.96 2.41 16.93
CA GLU A 102 15.94 3.02 16.09
C GLU A 102 14.60 3.06 16.84
N ASP A 103 13.79 4.07 16.52
CA ASP A 103 12.37 4.18 16.84
C ASP A 103 11.58 4.22 15.53
N PHE A 104 10.30 3.86 15.57
CA PHE A 104 9.43 3.98 14.41
C PHE A 104 8.05 4.54 14.74
N THR A 105 7.41 5.13 13.73
CA THR A 105 6.02 5.59 13.76
C THR A 105 5.25 4.98 12.59
N LEU A 106 3.95 4.75 12.80
CA LEU A 106 3.07 4.17 11.80
C LEU A 106 1.97 5.18 11.44
N ARG A 107 1.63 5.27 10.15
CA ARG A 107 0.43 5.97 9.69
C ARG A 107 -0.23 5.22 8.55
N VAL A 108 -1.55 5.31 8.45
CA VAL A 108 -2.28 4.85 7.26
C VAL A 108 -2.21 5.96 6.22
N GLU A 109 -1.87 5.63 4.99
CA GLU A 109 -2.02 6.51 3.85
C GLU A 109 -3.09 5.92 2.93
N GLU A 110 -4.06 6.76 2.54
CA GLU A 110 -5.02 6.38 1.51
C GLU A 110 -4.26 6.33 0.17
N PRO A 111 -4.42 5.26 -0.64
CA PRO A 111 -3.81 5.24 -1.95
C PRO A 111 -4.33 6.43 -2.76
N GLU A 112 -3.43 7.23 -3.33
CA GLU A 112 -3.82 8.26 -4.29
C GLU A 112 -4.53 7.57 -5.44
N VAL A 113 -5.85 7.75 -5.52
CA VAL A 113 -6.64 7.26 -6.64
C VAL A 113 -6.23 8.09 -7.84
N GLU A 114 -5.34 7.54 -8.66
CA GLU A 114 -4.95 8.16 -9.91
C GLU A 114 -6.16 8.16 -10.84
N GLN A 115 -6.89 9.27 -10.84
CA GLN A 115 -8.00 9.53 -11.75
C GLN A 115 -7.39 9.86 -13.12
N GLN A 116 -7.27 8.83 -13.97
CA GLN A 116 -6.99 8.98 -15.40
C GLN A 116 -8.29 8.98 -16.21
#